data_AF-A0A938K6G2-F1
#
_entry.id   AF-A0A938K6G2-F1
#
_cell.length_a   1.000
_cell.length_b   1.000
_cell.length_c   1.000
_cell.angle_alpha   90.00
_cell.angle_beta   90.00
_cell.angle_gamma   90.00
#
_symmetry.space_group_name_H-M   'P 1'
#
loop_
_entity.id
_entity.type
_entity.pdbx_description
1 polymer ?
#
loop_
_entity_poly.entity_id
_entity_poly.type
_entity_poly.pdbx_seq_one_letter_code
_entity_poly.pdbx_strand_id
1 'polypeptide(L)'
;MPEGDTIYRAAAALRIALIGKKMVRFEATRLEGIEPRVGQTIEEVRSRGKHLEIVWDDGVVLHTHMRMTGSWHVYHPGERWRKPPHRARVVIGVADWVAVCFSAPMVETYRDFDPRRHPILGKLGPDLCHESPDLDECVRRMMSYDPPETTIAEVLLDQRVMCGVGNVYRCELLWACELSPWARICELSKDECDELVRLAHEMLRANLRRVERITAPSIDGGLAVYGRQGKKCDRCGDLVRVTHHGEANRVLYWCAGCQTAHTPPVTAPRRLADDTPTDQHPAALIFAEPIDDR
;
A
#
# COMPACT_ATOMS: atom_id res chain seq x y z
N MET A 1 1.37 -23.73 -18.90
CA MET A 1 1.72 -22.29 -18.96
C MET A 1 1.42 -21.71 -17.60
N PRO A 2 2.33 -20.96 -16.95
CA PRO A 2 2.02 -20.28 -15.69
C PRO A 2 0.88 -19.28 -15.89
N GLU A 3 -0.32 -19.69 -15.49
CA GLU A 3 -1.50 -18.84 -15.38
C GLU A 3 -1.72 -18.45 -13.92
N GLY A 4 -2.74 -17.64 -13.63
CA GLY A 4 -2.95 -17.07 -12.29
C GLY A 4 -3.05 -18.13 -11.18
N ASP A 5 -3.61 -19.29 -11.48
CA ASP A 5 -3.69 -20.46 -10.59
C ASP A 5 -2.31 -21.03 -10.24
N THR A 6 -1.38 -21.02 -11.19
CA THR A 6 -0.01 -21.53 -11.03
C THR A 6 0.81 -20.55 -10.20
N ILE A 7 0.64 -19.24 -10.43
CA ILE A 7 1.27 -18.20 -9.60
C ILE A 7 0.74 -18.28 -8.17
N TYR A 8 -0.57 -18.44 -8.00
CA TYR A 8 -1.20 -18.52 -6.69
C TYR A 8 -0.70 -19.72 -5.87
N ARG A 9 -0.60 -20.91 -6.49
CA ARG A 9 -0.05 -22.12 -5.85
C ARG A 9 1.42 -21.95 -5.47
N ALA A 10 2.23 -21.36 -6.35
CA ALA A 10 3.62 -21.05 -6.04
C ALA A 10 3.74 -20.09 -4.85
N ALA A 11 2.95 -19.03 -4.84
CA ALA A 11 2.91 -18.07 -3.73
C ALA A 11 2.46 -18.74 -2.42
N ALA A 12 1.48 -19.65 -2.45
CA ALA A 12 1.06 -20.39 -1.27
C ALA A 12 2.18 -21.25 -0.67
N ALA A 13 2.94 -21.96 -1.50
CA ALA A 13 4.10 -22.74 -1.04
C ALA A 13 5.20 -21.83 -0.45
N LEU A 14 5.46 -20.69 -1.09
CA LEU A 14 6.43 -19.70 -0.61
C LEU A 14 6.00 -19.05 0.71
N ARG A 15 4.71 -18.76 0.89
CA ARG A 15 4.17 -18.24 2.16
C ARG A 15 4.51 -19.17 3.32
N ILE A 16 4.29 -20.48 3.15
CA ILE A 16 4.59 -21.50 4.17
C ILE A 16 6.09 -21.58 4.43
N ALA A 17 6.92 -21.51 3.39
CA ALA A 17 8.35 -21.68 3.51
C ALA A 17 9.09 -20.44 4.07
N LEU A 18 8.63 -19.23 3.73
CA LEU A 18 9.42 -18.01 3.87
C LEU A 18 8.89 -16.99 4.88
N ILE A 19 7.57 -16.83 5.03
CA ILE A 19 7.01 -15.75 5.86
C ILE A 19 7.45 -15.89 7.32
N GLY A 20 7.85 -14.77 7.92
CA GLY A 20 8.33 -14.67 9.29
C GLY A 20 9.76 -15.18 9.49
N LYS A 21 10.42 -15.66 8.42
CA LYS A 21 11.78 -16.20 8.51
C LYS A 21 12.81 -15.16 8.07
N LYS A 22 13.94 -15.18 8.77
CA LYS A 22 15.11 -14.37 8.45
C LYS A 22 15.86 -14.96 7.27
N MET A 23 16.09 -14.16 6.24
CA MET A 23 16.86 -14.54 5.07
C MET A 23 18.34 -14.64 5.43
N VAL A 24 18.97 -15.78 5.12
CA VAL A 24 20.39 -16.05 5.36
C VAL A 24 21.22 -16.07 4.07
N ARG A 25 20.55 -16.13 2.91
CA ARG A 25 21.19 -16.16 1.60
C ARG A 25 20.27 -15.52 0.56
N PHE A 26 20.84 -14.67 -0.29
CA PHE A 26 20.19 -14.16 -1.50
C PHE A 26 21.18 -14.22 -2.66
N GLU A 27 20.73 -14.70 -3.82
CA GLU A 27 21.50 -14.64 -5.06
C GLU A 27 20.55 -14.37 -6.22
N ALA A 28 20.89 -13.45 -7.12
CA ALA A 28 20.10 -13.21 -8.32
C ALA A 28 20.99 -12.96 -9.55
N THR A 29 20.54 -13.42 -10.71
CA THR A 29 21.25 -13.21 -11.99
C THR A 29 20.46 -12.24 -12.87
N ARG A 30 21.12 -11.15 -13.30
CA ARG A 30 20.50 -10.05 -14.05
C ARG A 30 19.28 -9.50 -13.29
N LEU A 31 19.49 -9.17 -12.02
CA LEU A 31 18.53 -8.43 -11.21
C LEU A 31 18.54 -6.98 -11.67
N GLU A 32 17.35 -6.41 -11.88
CA GLU A 32 17.19 -4.98 -12.04
C GLU A 32 16.77 -4.37 -10.69
N GLY A 33 17.56 -3.43 -10.16
CA GLY A 33 17.28 -2.75 -8.88
C GLY A 33 18.17 -3.17 -7.71
N ILE A 34 17.63 -3.08 -6.49
CA ILE A 34 18.38 -3.21 -5.23
C ILE A 34 18.40 -4.65 -4.73
N GLU A 35 19.59 -5.18 -4.46
CA GLU A 35 19.73 -6.52 -3.89
C GLU A 35 19.23 -6.58 -2.43
N PRO A 36 18.29 -7.49 -2.08
CA PRO A 36 17.83 -7.73 -0.72
C PRO A 36 18.99 -8.13 0.21
N ARG A 37 19.05 -7.51 1.40
CA ARG A 37 20.13 -7.77 2.36
C ARG A 37 19.88 -9.02 3.18
N VAL A 38 20.91 -9.84 3.34
CA VAL A 38 20.91 -10.95 4.31
C VAL A 38 20.62 -10.40 5.72
N GLY A 39 19.82 -11.14 6.48
CA GLY A 39 19.40 -10.79 7.84
C GLY A 39 18.03 -10.12 7.94
N GLN A 40 17.42 -9.72 6.82
CA GLN A 40 16.06 -9.20 6.73
C GLN A 40 15.02 -10.33 6.82
N THR A 41 13.87 -10.03 7.41
CA THR A 41 12.74 -10.95 7.57
C THR A 41 11.78 -10.82 6.39
N ILE A 42 11.32 -11.94 5.86
CA ILE A 42 10.31 -11.93 4.80
C ILE A 42 8.93 -11.77 5.46
N GLU A 43 8.26 -10.65 5.22
CA GLU A 43 6.97 -10.32 5.86
C GLU A 43 5.79 -10.81 5.03
N GLU A 44 5.91 -10.79 3.70
CA GLU A 44 4.77 -11.02 2.82
C GLU A 44 5.17 -11.71 1.51
N VAL A 45 4.25 -12.52 0.98
CA VAL A 45 4.34 -13.06 -0.38
C VAL A 45 2.99 -12.88 -1.07
N ARG A 46 2.96 -12.04 -2.12
CA ARG A 46 1.76 -11.65 -2.86
C ARG A 46 1.72 -12.34 -4.21
N SER A 47 0.51 -12.63 -4.69
CA SER A 47 0.25 -13.05 -6.07
C SER A 47 -0.88 -12.22 -6.65
N ARG A 48 -0.62 -11.51 -7.75
CA ARG A 48 -1.61 -10.69 -8.46
C ARG A 48 -1.58 -11.02 -9.94
N GLY A 49 -2.61 -11.70 -10.44
CA GLY A 49 -2.63 -12.17 -11.83
C GLY A 49 -1.40 -13.03 -12.16
N LYS A 50 -0.53 -12.53 -13.05
CA LYS A 50 0.70 -13.22 -13.49
C LYS A 50 1.97 -12.79 -12.73
N HIS A 51 1.82 -12.00 -11.69
CA HIS A 51 2.88 -11.37 -10.91
C HIS A 51 3.02 -12.00 -9.52
N LEU A 52 4.25 -12.25 -9.08
CA LEU A 52 4.57 -12.72 -7.74
C LEU A 52 5.55 -11.76 -7.07
N GLU A 53 5.23 -11.34 -5.85
CA GLU A 53 6.04 -10.41 -5.07
C GLU A 53 6.43 -11.02 -3.73
N ILE A 54 7.66 -10.78 -3.29
CA ILE A 54 8.16 -11.14 -1.95
C ILE A 54 8.64 -9.85 -1.29
N VAL A 55 8.14 -9.57 -0.08
CA VAL A 55 8.37 -8.32 0.64
C VAL A 55 9.18 -8.60 1.89
N TRP A 56 10.26 -7.83 2.08
CA TRP A 56 11.08 -7.86 3.28
C TRP A 56 10.69 -6.75 4.28
N ASP A 57 11.08 -6.93 5.53
CA ASP A 57 10.90 -6.00 6.66
C ASP A 57 11.66 -4.67 6.53
N ASP A 58 12.58 -4.54 5.58
CA ASP A 58 13.15 -3.25 5.17
C ASP A 58 12.47 -2.62 3.95
N GLY A 59 11.35 -3.18 3.50
CA GLY A 59 10.51 -2.61 2.43
C GLY A 59 11.04 -2.87 1.02
N VAL A 60 12.08 -3.67 0.85
CA VAL A 60 12.44 -4.18 -0.47
C VAL A 60 11.37 -5.16 -0.93
N VAL A 61 10.99 -5.06 -2.21
CA VAL A 61 10.06 -5.96 -2.88
C VAL A 61 10.77 -6.60 -4.06
N LEU A 62 10.85 -7.91 -4.05
CA LEU A 62 11.23 -8.68 -5.23
C LEU A 62 9.97 -8.95 -6.03
N HIS A 63 9.94 -8.49 -7.27
CA HIS A 63 8.88 -8.76 -8.22
C HIS A 63 9.38 -9.70 -9.32
N THR A 64 8.61 -10.75 -9.57
CA THR A 64 8.89 -11.72 -10.63
C THR A 64 7.66 -11.92 -11.52
N HIS A 65 7.89 -11.93 -12.84
CA HIS A 65 6.87 -12.29 -13.81
C HIS A 65 7.33 -13.55 -14.57
N MET A 66 6.65 -14.68 -14.33
CA MET A 66 7.11 -16.00 -14.80
C MET A 66 6.91 -16.27 -16.30
N ARG A 67 6.01 -15.51 -16.97
CA ARG A 67 5.62 -15.71 -18.38
C ARG A 67 5.38 -17.20 -18.68
N MET A 68 6.04 -17.77 -19.68
CA MET A 68 5.79 -19.13 -20.18
C MET A 68 6.63 -20.21 -19.50
N THR A 69 7.82 -19.87 -19.02
CA THR A 69 8.88 -20.83 -18.65
C THR A 69 9.33 -20.72 -17.19
N GLY A 70 8.94 -19.63 -16.51
CA GLY A 70 9.32 -19.36 -15.13
C GLY A 70 8.60 -20.28 -14.15
N SER A 71 9.27 -20.60 -13.04
CA SER A 71 8.68 -21.38 -11.95
C SER A 71 9.40 -21.14 -10.63
N TRP A 72 8.65 -21.01 -9.54
CA TRP A 72 9.17 -21.02 -8.18
C TRP A 72 9.11 -22.42 -7.58
N HIS A 73 10.20 -22.82 -6.94
CA HIS A 73 10.33 -24.10 -6.24
C HIS A 73 10.85 -23.84 -4.83
N VAL A 74 10.51 -24.73 -3.89
CA VAL A 74 11.02 -24.72 -2.51
C VAL A 74 11.71 -26.05 -2.22
N TYR A 75 12.79 -25.99 -1.46
CA TYR A 75 13.66 -27.12 -1.11
C TYR A 75 14.13 -26.99 0.33
N HIS A 76 14.54 -28.09 0.95
CA HIS A 76 15.32 -28.00 2.19
C HIS A 76 16.79 -27.62 1.93
N PRO A 77 17.50 -27.03 2.90
CA PRO A 77 18.93 -26.79 2.81
C PRO A 77 19.70 -28.07 2.45
N GLY A 78 20.54 -28.00 1.42
CA GLY A 78 21.31 -29.14 0.91
C GLY A 78 20.56 -30.10 -0.02
N GLU A 79 19.24 -29.93 -0.21
CA GLU A 79 18.46 -30.76 -1.14
C GLU A 79 18.86 -30.45 -2.60
N ARG A 80 18.99 -31.51 -3.42
CA ARG A 80 19.30 -31.38 -4.84
C ARG A 80 18.14 -30.74 -5.59
N TRP A 81 18.42 -29.66 -6.32
CA TRP A 81 17.40 -28.97 -7.11
C TRP A 81 16.90 -29.81 -8.29
N ARG A 82 15.59 -29.75 -8.54
CA ARG A 82 14.93 -30.46 -9.67
C ARG A 82 15.27 -29.87 -11.03
N LYS A 83 15.80 -28.64 -11.09
CA LYS A 83 16.22 -27.94 -12.31
C LYS A 83 17.71 -27.58 -12.24
N PRO A 84 18.42 -27.49 -13.38
CA PRO A 84 19.84 -27.14 -13.39
C PRO A 84 20.15 -25.78 -12.75
N PRO A 85 21.26 -25.64 -11.98
CA PRO A 85 21.60 -24.39 -11.29
C PRO A 85 21.71 -23.16 -12.21
N HIS A 86 22.23 -23.32 -13.43
CA HIS A 86 22.37 -22.21 -14.39
C HIS A 86 21.02 -21.59 -14.84
N ARG A 87 19.90 -22.26 -14.55
CA ARG A 87 18.55 -21.71 -14.81
C ARG A 87 18.00 -20.92 -13.62
N ALA A 88 18.66 -20.95 -12.47
CA ALA A 88 18.25 -20.14 -11.33
C ALA A 88 18.42 -18.66 -11.69
N ARG A 89 17.37 -17.89 -11.45
CA ARG A 89 17.34 -16.44 -11.61
C ARG A 89 17.34 -15.74 -10.26
N VAL A 90 16.73 -16.36 -9.24
CA VAL A 90 16.76 -15.91 -7.85
C VAL A 90 16.86 -17.13 -6.94
N VAL A 91 17.67 -17.02 -5.88
CA VAL A 91 17.78 -17.98 -4.78
C VAL A 91 17.59 -17.22 -3.47
N ILE A 92 16.68 -17.68 -2.63
CA ILE A 92 16.42 -17.14 -1.29
C ILE A 92 16.59 -18.28 -0.30
N GLY A 93 17.59 -18.22 0.57
CA GLY A 93 17.78 -19.16 1.66
C GLY A 93 17.32 -18.56 2.99
N VAL A 94 16.58 -19.34 3.76
CA VAL A 94 16.24 -19.13 5.17
C VAL A 94 16.71 -20.35 5.97
N ALA A 95 16.56 -20.35 7.29
CA ALA A 95 17.07 -21.43 8.15
C ALA A 95 16.66 -22.84 7.68
N ASP A 96 15.38 -23.04 7.34
CA ASP A 96 14.83 -24.38 7.07
C ASP A 96 14.48 -24.63 5.59
N TRP A 97 14.60 -23.61 4.74
CA TRP A 97 14.14 -23.64 3.36
C TRP A 97 15.04 -22.85 2.40
N VAL A 98 15.05 -23.29 1.15
CA VAL A 98 15.64 -22.60 0.01
C VAL A 98 14.58 -22.47 -1.08
N ALA A 99 14.17 -21.24 -1.37
CA ALA A 99 13.28 -20.92 -2.48
C ALA A 99 14.11 -20.53 -3.71
N VAL A 100 13.77 -21.10 -4.87
CA VAL A 100 14.48 -20.86 -6.12
C VAL A 100 13.51 -20.51 -7.23
N CYS A 101 13.72 -19.36 -7.86
CA CYS A 101 13.03 -18.94 -9.06
C CYS A 101 13.83 -19.37 -10.29
N PHE A 102 13.29 -20.27 -11.11
CA PHE A 102 13.94 -20.72 -12.33
C PHE A 102 13.38 -20.02 -13.55
N SER A 103 14.26 -19.59 -14.45
CA SER A 103 13.93 -19.15 -15.82
C SER A 103 12.87 -18.03 -15.93
N ALA A 104 12.60 -17.28 -14.86
CA ALA A 104 11.75 -16.10 -14.93
C ALA A 104 12.44 -15.04 -15.81
N PRO A 105 11.80 -14.55 -16.88
CA PRO A 105 12.43 -13.57 -17.77
C PRO A 105 12.61 -12.21 -17.10
N MET A 106 11.65 -11.81 -16.27
CA MET A 106 11.64 -10.54 -15.56
C MET A 106 11.82 -10.80 -14.06
N VAL A 107 12.87 -10.22 -13.52
CA VAL A 107 13.25 -10.25 -12.11
C VAL A 107 13.74 -8.86 -11.78
N GLU A 108 12.93 -8.14 -11.02
CA GLU A 108 13.28 -6.80 -10.58
C GLU A 108 13.03 -6.68 -9.09
N THR A 109 13.74 -5.74 -8.50
CA THR A 109 13.56 -5.34 -7.13
C THR A 109 13.34 -3.85 -7.13
N TYR A 110 12.29 -3.45 -6.46
CA TYR A 110 12.06 -2.07 -6.13
C TYR A 110 11.90 -1.99 -4.62
N ARG A 111 12.05 -0.80 -4.06
CA ARG A 111 11.49 -0.59 -2.72
C ARG A 111 10.02 -0.43 -2.94
N ASP A 112 9.17 -1.23 -2.26
CA ASP A 112 7.77 -0.83 -2.08
C ASP A 112 7.89 0.62 -1.67
N PHE A 113 7.24 1.51 -2.40
CA PHE A 113 7.39 2.90 -2.09
C PHE A 113 6.91 3.06 -0.65
N ASP A 114 7.86 3.23 0.25
CA ASP A 114 7.61 3.34 1.66
C ASP A 114 8.53 4.44 2.17
N PRO A 115 7.99 5.68 2.31
CA PRO A 115 8.76 6.80 2.82
C PRO A 115 9.19 6.59 4.29
N ARG A 116 8.83 5.46 4.91
CA ARG A 116 9.04 5.13 6.33
C ARG A 116 10.30 4.28 6.63
N ARG A 117 11.09 3.86 5.63
CA ARG A 117 12.17 2.85 5.83
C ARG A 117 13.60 3.26 5.37
N HIS A 118 13.98 4.56 5.37
CA HIS A 118 15.39 4.96 5.18
C HIS A 118 16.24 4.71 6.46
N PRO A 119 17.47 4.13 6.38
CA PRO A 119 18.25 3.62 7.52
C PRO A 119 18.90 4.66 8.46
N ILE A 120 18.48 5.92 8.44
CA ILE A 120 19.07 6.98 9.27
C ILE A 120 18.06 7.62 10.26
N LEU A 121 16.77 7.26 10.27
CA LEU A 121 15.79 7.99 11.11
C LEU A 121 14.66 7.11 11.71
N GLY A 122 14.81 6.72 13.00
CA GLY A 122 13.68 6.64 13.95
C GLY A 122 13.46 5.32 14.71
N LYS A 123 13.15 5.42 16.02
CA LYS A 123 12.56 4.33 16.83
C LYS A 123 11.10 4.12 16.43
N LEU A 124 10.56 2.90 16.54
CA LEU A 124 9.12 2.63 16.37
C LEU A 124 8.26 3.51 17.28
N GLY A 125 7.03 3.78 16.83
CA GLY A 125 6.00 4.47 17.61
C GLY A 125 5.42 3.57 18.70
N PRO A 126 4.73 4.16 19.69
CA PRO A 126 3.94 3.41 20.66
C PRO A 126 2.96 2.42 20.01
N ASP A 127 2.79 1.23 20.58
CA ASP A 127 1.87 0.19 20.09
C ASP A 127 0.46 0.37 20.66
N LEU A 128 -0.46 0.80 19.81
CA LEU A 128 -1.85 1.07 20.19
C LEU A 128 -2.66 -0.18 20.55
N CYS A 129 -2.15 -1.39 20.30
CA CYS A 129 -2.77 -2.63 20.77
C CYS A 129 -2.51 -2.90 22.26
N HIS A 130 -1.45 -2.30 22.81
CA HIS A 130 -1.11 -2.41 24.22
C HIS A 130 -2.21 -1.82 25.11
N GLU A 131 -2.31 -2.25 26.37
CA GLU A 131 -3.34 -1.74 27.30
C GLU A 131 -3.13 -0.28 27.71
N SER A 132 -1.88 0.17 27.70
CA SER A 132 -1.52 1.54 28.07
C SER A 132 -0.38 2.04 27.17
N PRO A 133 -0.66 2.37 25.90
CA PRO A 133 0.29 3.02 25.02
C PRO A 133 0.52 4.48 25.44
N ASP A 134 1.68 5.04 25.08
CA ASP A 134 1.96 6.46 25.21
C ASP A 134 1.28 7.24 24.06
N LEU A 135 0.02 7.62 24.25
CA LEU A 135 -0.76 8.33 23.23
C LEU A 135 -0.22 9.75 22.99
N ASP A 136 0.31 10.41 24.03
CA ASP A 136 0.90 11.74 23.92
C ASP A 136 2.15 11.73 23.03
N GLU A 137 2.96 10.68 23.08
CA GLU A 137 4.07 10.48 22.14
C GLU A 137 3.57 10.33 20.70
N CYS A 138 2.49 9.61 20.45
CA CYS A 138 1.89 9.52 19.11
C CYS A 138 1.46 10.90 18.59
N VAL A 139 0.75 11.68 19.41
CA VAL A 139 0.33 13.05 19.07
C VAL A 139 1.53 13.94 18.81
N ARG A 140 2.57 13.89 19.65
CA ARG A 140 3.79 14.67 19.44
C ARG A 140 4.47 14.32 18.11
N ARG A 141 4.56 13.03 17.77
CA ARG A 141 5.15 12.58 16.49
C ARG A 141 4.31 12.98 15.27
N MET A 142 2.99 13.02 15.40
CA MET A 142 2.10 13.56 14.36
C MET A 142 2.33 15.06 14.16
N MET A 143 2.33 15.85 15.24
CA MET A 143 2.49 17.30 15.17
C MET A 143 3.89 17.73 14.69
N SER A 144 4.90 16.89 14.88
CA SER A 144 6.27 17.13 14.41
C SER A 144 6.62 16.33 13.15
N TYR A 145 5.63 15.87 12.38
CA TYR A 145 5.87 15.03 11.22
C TYR A 145 6.57 15.80 10.10
N ASP A 146 7.53 15.14 9.44
CA ASP A 146 8.35 15.71 8.37
C ASP A 146 8.34 14.76 7.16
N PRO A 147 7.91 15.23 5.97
CA PRO A 147 7.50 16.60 5.67
C PRO A 147 6.10 16.97 6.20
N PRO A 148 5.86 18.23 6.61
CA PRO A 148 4.60 18.68 7.24
C PRO A 148 3.41 18.70 6.27
N GLU A 149 3.65 18.74 4.95
CA GLU A 149 2.62 18.64 3.92
C GLU A 149 2.14 17.21 3.65
N THR A 150 2.72 16.20 4.32
CA THR A 150 2.31 14.80 4.18
C THR A 150 0.83 14.66 4.54
N THR A 151 0.11 13.88 3.74
CA THR A 151 -1.31 13.65 3.98
C THR A 151 -1.54 12.83 5.26
N ILE A 152 -2.65 13.07 5.96
CA ILE A 152 -3.01 12.32 7.16
C ILE A 152 -3.18 10.82 6.86
N ALA A 153 -3.65 10.47 5.66
CA ALA A 153 -3.76 9.08 5.21
C ALA A 153 -2.40 8.39 5.03
N GLU A 154 -1.31 9.13 4.84
CA GLU A 154 0.06 8.59 4.86
C GLU A 154 0.63 8.53 6.27
N VAL A 155 0.47 9.60 7.06
CA VAL A 155 0.91 9.67 8.46
C VAL A 155 0.32 8.54 9.30
N LEU A 156 -0.96 8.21 9.12
CA LEU A 156 -1.63 7.10 9.83
C LEU A 156 -1.05 5.73 9.51
N LEU A 157 -0.32 5.56 8.41
CA LEU A 157 0.39 4.31 8.12
C LEU A 157 1.82 4.33 8.65
N ASP A 158 2.34 5.46 9.12
CA ASP A 158 3.68 5.51 9.68
C ASP A 158 3.78 4.86 11.05
N GLN A 159 4.39 3.66 11.06
CA GLN A 159 4.61 2.89 12.28
C GLN A 159 5.64 3.56 13.22
N ARG A 160 6.36 4.59 12.75
CA ARG A 160 7.16 5.46 13.63
C ARG A 160 6.28 6.45 14.37
N VAL A 161 5.11 6.81 13.87
CA VAL A 161 4.16 7.68 14.60
C VAL A 161 3.41 6.83 15.62
N MET A 162 2.80 5.73 15.18
CA MET A 162 2.04 4.81 16.02
C MET A 162 1.99 3.42 15.37
N CYS A 163 2.16 2.36 16.18
CA CYS A 163 2.06 0.98 15.71
C CYS A 163 0.60 0.47 15.82
N GLY A 164 0.20 -0.39 14.88
CA GLY A 164 -1.09 -1.10 14.90
C GLY A 164 -2.12 -0.58 13.89
N VAL A 165 -2.00 0.68 13.44
CA VAL A 165 -2.88 1.24 12.42
C VAL A 165 -2.47 0.71 11.03
N GLY A 166 -3.36 -0.06 10.42
CA GLY A 166 -3.24 -0.59 9.07
C GLY A 166 -4.25 0.04 8.10
N ASN A 167 -4.24 -0.40 6.84
CA ASN A 167 -5.05 0.23 5.77
C ASN A 167 -6.56 0.27 6.05
N VAL A 168 -7.11 -0.75 6.71
CA VAL A 168 -8.54 -0.75 7.08
C VAL A 168 -8.81 0.34 8.11
N TYR A 169 -8.08 0.34 9.22
CA TYR A 169 -8.23 1.37 10.26
C TYR A 169 -7.98 2.77 9.72
N ARG A 170 -7.01 2.98 8.84
CA ARG A 170 -6.84 4.26 8.15
C ARG A 170 -8.13 4.75 7.50
N CYS A 171 -8.77 3.92 6.67
CA CYS A 171 -9.99 4.34 5.96
C CYS A 171 -11.13 4.62 6.94
N GLU A 172 -11.28 3.75 7.93
CA GLU A 172 -12.36 3.80 8.91
C GLU A 172 -12.21 4.97 9.90
N LEU A 173 -10.98 5.26 10.35
CA LEU A 173 -10.67 6.39 11.22
C LEU A 173 -10.92 7.72 10.53
N LEU A 174 -10.43 7.89 9.30
CA LEU A 174 -10.65 9.12 8.53
C LEU A 174 -12.13 9.33 8.24
N TRP A 175 -12.88 8.26 8.00
CA TRP A 175 -14.33 8.38 7.91
C TRP A 175 -14.92 8.79 9.25
N ALA A 176 -14.57 8.11 10.36
CA ALA A 176 -15.13 8.38 11.68
C ALA A 176 -14.88 9.83 12.14
N CYS A 177 -13.70 10.38 11.87
CA CYS A 177 -13.33 11.77 12.19
C CYS A 177 -13.69 12.80 11.11
N GLU A 178 -14.40 12.41 10.03
CA GLU A 178 -14.80 13.33 8.95
C GLU A 178 -13.62 14.02 8.21
N LEU A 179 -12.42 13.47 8.36
CA LEU A 179 -11.18 13.98 7.78
C LEU A 179 -11.05 13.54 6.33
N SER A 180 -10.73 14.51 5.47
CA SER A 180 -10.30 14.23 4.10
C SER A 180 -9.03 13.37 4.13
N PRO A 181 -8.95 12.29 3.35
CA PRO A 181 -7.70 11.53 3.25
C PRO A 181 -6.51 12.37 2.78
N TRP A 182 -6.78 13.46 2.04
CA TRP A 182 -5.78 14.38 1.53
C TRP A 182 -5.49 15.57 2.46
N ALA A 183 -6.13 15.65 3.63
CA ALA A 183 -5.79 16.65 4.64
C ALA A 183 -4.31 16.58 4.97
N ARG A 184 -3.60 17.71 5.00
CA ARG A 184 -2.17 17.72 5.31
C ARG A 184 -1.98 17.75 6.81
N ILE A 185 -0.98 17.04 7.33
CA ILE A 185 -0.76 16.96 8.77
C ILE A 185 -0.53 18.34 9.41
N CYS A 186 0.08 19.28 8.69
CA CYS A 186 0.26 20.65 9.16
C CYS A 186 -1.03 21.49 9.28
N GLU A 187 -2.14 21.02 8.72
CA GLU A 187 -3.45 21.70 8.79
C GLU A 187 -4.27 21.21 10.00
N LEU A 188 -3.91 20.06 10.58
CA LEU A 188 -4.59 19.51 11.76
C LEU A 188 -4.13 20.20 13.04
N SER A 189 -5.10 20.49 13.91
CA SER A 189 -4.86 20.93 15.28
C SER A 189 -4.39 19.77 16.18
N LYS A 190 -3.80 20.12 17.32
CA LYS A 190 -3.42 19.13 18.34
C LYS A 190 -4.62 18.32 18.82
N ASP A 191 -5.77 18.97 19.00
CA ASP A 191 -6.99 18.33 19.52
C ASP A 191 -7.54 17.31 18.49
N GLU A 192 -7.52 17.63 17.20
CA GLU A 192 -7.86 16.68 16.14
C GLU A 192 -6.89 15.49 16.10
N CYS A 193 -5.59 15.71 16.32
CA CYS A 193 -4.62 14.62 16.41
C CYS A 193 -4.83 13.74 17.64
N ASP A 194 -5.14 14.33 18.81
CA ASP A 194 -5.46 13.60 20.04
C ASP A 194 -6.73 12.75 19.87
N GLU A 195 -7.80 13.33 19.32
CA GLU A 195 -9.04 12.59 19.01
C GLU A 195 -8.77 11.40 18.09
N LEU A 196 -8.02 11.62 17.00
CA LEU A 196 -7.70 10.57 16.03
C LEU A 196 -6.89 9.42 16.65
N VAL A 197 -5.88 9.75 17.48
CA VAL A 197 -5.03 8.77 18.16
C VAL A 197 -5.82 7.96 19.20
N ARG A 198 -6.67 8.61 20.00
CA ARG A 198 -7.53 7.93 20.97
C ARG A 198 -8.51 6.99 20.28
N LEU A 199 -9.17 7.46 19.23
CA LEU A 199 -10.11 6.64 18.48
C LEU A 199 -9.41 5.44 17.82
N ALA A 200 -8.19 5.62 17.31
CA ALA A 200 -7.37 4.52 16.79
C ALA A 200 -7.10 3.46 17.85
N HIS A 201 -6.68 3.87 19.05
CA HIS A 201 -6.45 2.97 20.18
C HIS A 201 -7.73 2.22 20.57
N GLU A 202 -8.85 2.92 20.74
CA GLU A 202 -10.14 2.33 21.09
C GLU A 202 -10.61 1.31 20.05
N MET A 203 -10.59 1.67 18.76
CA MET A 203 -10.97 0.77 17.67
C MET A 203 -10.09 -0.48 17.61
N LEU A 204 -8.78 -0.34 17.78
CA LEU A 204 -7.85 -1.48 17.79
C LEU A 204 -8.12 -2.41 18.98
N ARG A 205 -8.25 -1.85 20.18
CA ARG A 205 -8.53 -2.60 21.41
C ARG A 205 -9.86 -3.35 21.34
N ALA A 206 -10.91 -2.72 20.82
CA ALA A 206 -12.23 -3.32 20.66
C ALA A 206 -12.24 -4.54 19.70
N ASN A 207 -11.25 -4.63 18.81
CA ASN A 207 -11.15 -5.65 17.78
C ASN A 207 -10.10 -6.74 18.06
N LEU A 208 -9.35 -6.68 19.17
CA LEU A 208 -8.27 -7.65 19.47
C LEU A 208 -8.71 -9.11 19.57
N ARG A 209 -9.97 -9.36 19.95
CA ARG A 209 -10.53 -10.70 20.16
C ARG A 209 -11.64 -11.06 19.17
N ARG A 210 -11.87 -10.21 18.16
CA ARG A 210 -12.93 -10.41 17.18
C ARG A 210 -12.38 -11.13 15.95
N VAL A 211 -13.16 -12.09 15.43
CA VAL A 211 -12.87 -12.77 14.16
C VAL A 211 -13.11 -11.82 12.99
N GLU A 212 -14.20 -11.05 13.06
CA GLU A 212 -14.53 -10.01 12.07
C GLU A 212 -14.28 -8.63 12.67
N ARG A 213 -13.61 -7.76 11.90
CA ARG A 213 -13.33 -6.39 12.32
C ARG A 213 -14.58 -5.54 12.20
N ILE A 214 -14.95 -4.86 13.29
CA ILE A 214 -16.07 -3.94 13.36
C ILE A 214 -15.56 -2.60 13.88
N THR A 215 -15.59 -1.59 13.02
CA THR A 215 -15.21 -0.19 13.31
C THR A 215 -16.44 0.72 13.33
N ALA A 216 -17.53 0.31 12.68
CA ALA A 216 -18.82 1.01 12.69
C ALA A 216 -19.95 0.02 13.03
N PRO A 217 -20.25 -0.21 14.32
CA PRO A 217 -21.23 -1.23 14.75
C PRO A 217 -22.65 -1.03 14.25
N SER A 218 -23.03 0.21 13.90
CA SER A 218 -24.35 0.56 13.37
C SER A 218 -24.50 0.30 11.88
N ILE A 219 -23.43 -0.11 11.20
CA ILE A 219 -23.40 -0.32 9.75
C ILE A 219 -23.36 -1.82 9.47
N ASP A 220 -24.14 -2.26 8.49
CA ASP A 220 -24.14 -3.65 8.04
C ASP A 220 -22.75 -4.08 7.54
N GLY A 221 -22.27 -5.23 8.03
CA GLY A 221 -20.90 -5.71 7.83
C GLY A 221 -19.84 -5.01 8.68
N GLY A 222 -20.21 -4.05 9.53
CA GLY A 222 -19.35 -3.47 10.58
C GLY A 222 -18.25 -2.51 10.12
N LEU A 223 -18.13 -2.23 8.82
CA LEU A 223 -17.17 -1.29 8.22
C LEU A 223 -17.92 -0.18 7.49
N ALA A 224 -17.51 1.07 7.67
CA ALA A 224 -18.19 2.22 7.10
C ALA A 224 -17.85 2.45 5.63
N VAL A 225 -16.58 2.34 5.24
CA VAL A 225 -16.12 2.66 3.88
C VAL A 225 -15.27 1.56 3.27
N TYR A 226 -14.48 0.83 4.08
CA TYR A 226 -13.53 -0.13 3.56
C TYR A 226 -14.21 -1.30 2.85
N GLY A 227 -13.84 -1.53 1.58
CA GLY A 227 -14.45 -2.58 0.76
C GLY A 227 -15.88 -2.28 0.29
N ARG A 228 -16.40 -1.07 0.55
CA ARG A 228 -17.79 -0.67 0.21
C ARG A 228 -17.87 0.23 -1.02
N GLN A 229 -16.91 0.10 -1.94
CA GLN A 229 -16.90 0.84 -3.21
C GLN A 229 -18.28 0.78 -3.92
N GLY A 230 -18.74 1.92 -4.41
CA GLY A 230 -20.01 2.04 -5.12
C GLY A 230 -21.26 1.88 -4.25
N LYS A 231 -21.13 1.64 -2.94
CA LYS A 231 -22.25 1.69 -1.98
C LYS A 231 -22.49 3.12 -1.51
N LYS A 232 -23.72 3.41 -1.08
CA LYS A 232 -24.06 4.67 -0.42
C LYS A 232 -23.41 4.70 0.97
N CYS A 233 -22.80 5.83 1.31
CA CYS A 233 -22.29 6.12 2.64
C CYS A 233 -23.45 6.23 3.63
N ASP A 234 -23.39 5.52 4.75
CA ASP A 234 -24.45 5.54 5.77
C ASP A 234 -24.57 6.89 6.50
N ARG A 235 -23.55 7.75 6.46
CA ARG A 235 -23.60 9.09 7.05
C ARG A 235 -24.33 10.10 6.17
N CYS A 236 -23.97 10.20 4.89
CA CYS A 236 -24.44 11.29 4.02
C CYS A 236 -25.13 10.84 2.72
N GLY A 237 -25.14 9.54 2.41
CA GLY A 237 -25.78 8.99 1.22
C GLY A 237 -24.99 9.10 -0.09
N ASP A 238 -23.86 9.83 -0.13
CA ASP A 238 -22.97 9.87 -1.31
C ASP A 238 -22.26 8.51 -1.52
N LEU A 239 -21.74 8.27 -2.71
CA LEU A 239 -21.05 7.01 -3.04
C LEU A 239 -19.68 6.93 -2.37
N VAL A 240 -19.39 5.78 -1.78
CA VAL A 240 -18.04 5.43 -1.33
C VAL A 240 -17.16 5.22 -2.57
N ARG A 241 -16.09 6.00 -2.64
CA ARG A 241 -15.12 6.01 -3.73
C ARG A 241 -13.92 5.16 -3.40
N VAL A 242 -13.20 4.74 -4.43
CA VAL A 242 -11.95 4.00 -4.33
C VAL A 242 -10.91 4.63 -5.23
N THR A 243 -9.67 4.68 -4.76
CA THR A 243 -8.51 5.17 -5.49
C THR A 243 -7.27 4.50 -4.92
N HIS A 244 -6.13 4.74 -5.55
CA HIS A 244 -4.84 4.49 -4.93
C HIS A 244 -4.30 5.80 -4.36
N HIS A 245 -3.73 5.72 -3.16
CA HIS A 245 -3.32 6.89 -2.40
C HIS A 245 -1.92 6.76 -1.84
N GLY A 246 -1.23 7.91 -1.83
CA GLY A 246 0.12 8.06 -1.34
C GLY A 246 1.12 7.39 -2.26
N GLU A 247 2.39 7.64 -2.03
CA GLU A 247 3.43 7.18 -2.95
C GLU A 247 3.59 5.63 -2.90
N ALA A 248 3.12 4.98 -1.81
CA ALA A 248 2.95 3.52 -1.66
C ALA A 248 1.80 2.91 -2.50
N ASN A 249 1.03 3.73 -3.23
CA ASN A 249 -0.04 3.32 -4.13
C ASN A 249 -1.07 2.35 -3.51
N ARG A 250 -1.39 2.53 -2.21
CA ARG A 250 -2.30 1.64 -1.48
C ARG A 250 -3.75 2.02 -1.75
N VAL A 251 -4.61 1.01 -1.92
CA VAL A 251 -6.05 1.21 -2.11
C VAL A 251 -6.63 1.97 -0.91
N LEU A 252 -7.34 3.05 -1.19
CA LEU A 252 -8.02 3.91 -0.24
C LEU A 252 -9.51 3.93 -0.57
N TYR A 253 -10.34 3.70 0.47
CA TYR A 253 -11.78 3.85 0.40
C TYR A 253 -12.18 5.07 1.23
N TRP A 254 -13.03 5.94 0.69
CA TRP A 254 -13.50 7.14 1.39
C TRP A 254 -14.84 7.61 0.84
N CYS A 255 -15.54 8.46 1.58
CA CYS A 255 -16.73 9.16 1.13
C CYS A 255 -16.44 10.65 0.89
N ALA A 256 -16.49 11.10 -0.37
CA ALA A 256 -16.23 12.50 -0.72
C ALA A 256 -17.29 13.47 -0.16
N GLY A 257 -18.51 12.98 0.10
CA GLY A 257 -19.60 13.81 0.62
C GLY A 257 -19.50 14.15 2.12
N CYS A 258 -18.78 13.38 2.93
CA CYS A 258 -18.68 13.63 4.38
C CYS A 258 -17.25 13.62 4.96
N GLN A 259 -16.24 13.29 4.16
CA GLN A 259 -14.83 13.43 4.57
C GLN A 259 -14.27 14.72 3.98
N THR A 260 -14.77 15.85 4.47
CA THR A 260 -14.53 17.17 3.88
C THR A 260 -13.58 18.02 4.71
N ALA A 261 -13.35 17.71 5.99
CA ALA A 261 -12.47 18.49 6.84
C ALA A 261 -11.05 18.50 6.27
N HIS A 262 -10.45 19.70 6.21
CA HIS A 262 -9.13 19.96 5.62
C HIS A 262 -8.96 19.44 4.18
N THR A 263 -10.03 19.37 3.39
CA THR A 263 -9.90 19.00 1.97
C THR A 263 -9.06 20.07 1.25
N PRO A 264 -7.96 19.69 0.58
CA PRO A 264 -7.14 20.66 -0.13
C PRO A 264 -7.98 21.40 -1.18
N PRO A 265 -7.81 22.72 -1.34
CA PRO A 265 -8.49 23.44 -2.40
C PRO A 265 -8.11 22.84 -3.76
N VAL A 266 -9.10 22.65 -4.63
CA VAL A 266 -8.86 22.23 -6.01
C VAL A 266 -8.06 23.34 -6.69
N THR A 267 -6.76 23.16 -6.85
CA THR A 267 -5.97 24.01 -7.73
C THR A 267 -6.48 23.78 -9.14
N ALA A 268 -7.15 24.78 -9.70
CA ALA A 268 -7.51 24.77 -11.12
C ALA A 268 -6.25 24.42 -11.92
N PRO A 269 -6.35 23.55 -12.95
CA PRO A 269 -5.20 23.24 -13.79
C PRO A 269 -4.64 24.58 -14.28
N ARG A 270 -3.37 24.83 -13.96
CA ARG A 270 -2.64 25.99 -14.46
C ARG A 270 -2.75 25.89 -15.98
N ARG A 271 -3.55 26.76 -16.61
CA ARG A 271 -3.62 26.83 -18.07
C ARG A 271 -2.17 27.08 -18.49
N LEU A 272 -1.53 26.06 -19.06
CA LEU A 272 -0.42 26.30 -19.95
C LEU A 272 -1.05 27.18 -21.03
N ALA A 273 -0.64 28.45 -21.08
CA ALA A 273 -0.94 29.29 -22.23
C ALA A 273 -0.21 28.64 -23.41
N ASP A 274 -0.91 27.74 -24.08
CA ASP A 274 -0.48 27.18 -25.34
C ASP A 274 -0.82 28.22 -26.39
N ASP A 275 0.06 29.22 -26.54
CA ASP A 275 0.03 30.20 -27.63
C ASP A 275 0.51 29.59 -28.96
N THR A 276 0.60 28.25 -29.06
CA THR A 276 0.86 27.58 -30.32
C THR A 276 -0.38 27.73 -31.20
N PRO A 277 -0.29 28.36 -32.39
CA PRO A 277 -1.40 28.36 -33.32
C PRO A 277 -1.70 26.90 -33.68
N THR A 278 -2.83 26.39 -33.22
CA THR A 278 -3.32 25.07 -33.64
C THR A 278 -3.42 25.07 -35.14
N ASP A 279 -2.62 24.23 -35.81
CA ASP A 279 -2.79 23.92 -37.23
C ASP A 279 -4.25 23.53 -37.45
N GLN A 280 -4.93 24.29 -38.30
CA GLN A 280 -6.33 24.03 -38.63
C GLN A 280 -6.42 22.67 -39.31
N HIS A 281 -6.86 21.67 -38.57
CA HIS A 281 -7.14 20.35 -39.09
C HIS A 281 -8.15 20.50 -40.25
N PRO A 282 -7.93 19.89 -41.43
CA PRO A 282 -8.78 20.07 -42.62
C PRO A 282 -10.26 19.69 -42.40
N ALA A 283 -10.58 18.94 -41.35
CA ALA A 283 -11.96 18.68 -40.93
C ALA A 283 -12.70 19.90 -40.35
N ALA A 284 -12.00 20.93 -39.84
CA ALA A 284 -12.62 22.14 -39.32
C ALA A 284 -13.30 22.97 -40.42
N LEU A 285 -12.83 22.84 -41.67
CA LEU A 285 -13.42 23.50 -42.85
C LEU A 285 -14.70 22.81 -43.34
N ILE A 286 -14.94 21.55 -42.95
CA ILE A 286 -16.11 20.77 -43.39
C ILE A 286 -17.38 21.19 -42.63
N PHE A 287 -17.24 21.75 -41.43
CA PHE A 287 -18.37 22.11 -40.56
C PHE A 287 -18.60 23.62 -40.43
N ALA A 288 -17.88 24.44 -41.20
CA ALA A 288 -18.06 25.89 -41.25
C ALA A 288 -19.01 26.27 -42.40
N GLU A 289 -20.27 25.84 -42.33
CA GLU A 289 -21.33 26.48 -43.11
C GLU A 289 -21.94 27.62 -42.27
N PRO A 290 -22.06 28.85 -42.82
CA PRO A 290 -22.72 29.93 -42.13
C PRO A 290 -24.22 29.64 -42.03
N ILE A 291 -24.76 29.74 -40.82
CA ILE A 291 -26.21 29.83 -40.60
C ILE A 291 -26.64 31.18 -41.20
N ASP A 292 -27.33 31.13 -42.34
CA ASP A 292 -27.94 32.28 -43.00
C ASP A 292 -29.19 32.68 -42.20
N ASP A 293 -29.10 33.77 -41.44
CA ASP A 293 -30.23 34.35 -40.71
C ASP A 293 -31.22 34.98 -41.70
N ARG A 294 -32.42 34.40 -41.79
CA ARG A 294 -33.65 35.06 -42.27
C ARG A 294 -34.64 35.22 -41.14
#